data_AF-Q1JZ97-F1
#
_entry.id   AF-Q1JZ97-F1
#
_cell.length_a   1.000
_cell.length_b   1.000
_cell.length_c   1.000
_cell.angle_alpha   90.00
_cell.angle_beta   90.00
_cell.angle_gamma   90.00
#
_symmetry.space_group_name_H-M   'P 1'
#
loop_
_entity.id
_entity.type
_entity.pdbx_description
1 polymer ?
#
loop_
_entity_poly.entity_id
_entity_poly.type
_entity_poly.pdbx_seq_one_letter_code
_entity_poly.pdbx_strand_id
1 'polypeptide(L)' 'MSMFGIGLPELMMILILALVVMGPKKMPAIAKALGRGLNEFRHATQEIKNSIEIDMSDHDQDKRS' A
#
# COMPACT_ATOMS: atom_id res chain seq x y z
N MET A 1 28.03 1.96 -0.02
CA MET A 1 27.36 2.10 -1.32
C MET A 1 25.95 2.66 -1.08
N SER A 2 25.76 3.97 -1.13
CA SER A 2 24.43 4.61 -1.08
C SER A 2 23.82 4.61 -2.48
N MET A 3 23.09 3.56 -2.84
CA MET A 3 22.57 3.39 -4.20
C MET A 3 21.47 4.39 -4.59
N PHE A 4 21.02 5.23 -3.67
CA PHE A 4 20.01 6.25 -3.99
C PHE A 4 20.54 7.67 -4.11
N GLY A 5 21.78 7.98 -3.68
CA GLY A 5 22.44 9.29 -3.86
C GLY A 5 21.70 10.56 -3.40
N ILE A 6 20.43 10.44 -3.02
CA ILE A 6 19.48 11.49 -2.67
C ILE A 6 19.42 11.45 -1.16
N GLY A 7 20.08 12.42 -0.55
CA GLY A 7 19.92 12.70 0.86
C GLY A 7 18.53 13.27 1.15
N LEU A 8 18.26 13.44 2.44
CA LEU A 8 17.08 14.12 2.92
C LEU A 8 16.91 15.53 2.29
N PRO A 9 17.98 16.33 2.10
CA PRO A 9 17.87 17.66 1.46
C PRO A 9 17.39 17.62 0.01
N GLU A 10 17.93 16.72 -0.82
CA GLU A 10 17.56 16.60 -2.22
C GLU A 10 16.09 16.15 -2.38
N LEU A 11 15.64 15.21 -1.52
CA LEU A 11 14.24 14.80 -1.49
C LEU A 11 13.31 15.96 -1.12
N MET A 12 13.69 16.79 -0.14
CA MET A 12 12.91 17.96 0.26
C MET A 12 12.81 18.99 -0.87
N MET A 13 13.87 19.17 -1.66
CA MET A 13 13.85 20.09 -2.81
C MET A 13 12.87 19.61 -3.90
N ILE A 14 12.87 18.30 -4.20
CA ILE A 14 11.91 17.70 -5.12
C ILE A 14 10.48 17.82 -4.57
N LEU A 15 10.30 17.58 -3.26
CA LEU A 15 9.00 17.73 -2.60
C LEU A 15 8.48 19.16 -2.75
N ILE A 16 9.30 20.17 -2.49
CA ILE A 16 8.92 21.59 -2.65
C ILE A 16 8.49 21.88 -4.09
N LEU A 17 9.24 21.41 -5.09
CA LEU A 17 8.85 21.58 -6.50
C LEU A 17 7.51 20.90 -6.80
N ALA A 18 7.30 19.68 -6.32
CA ALA A 18 6.04 18.97 -6.46
C ALA A 18 4.88 19.72 -5.77
N LEU A 19 5.13 20.31 -4.59
CA LEU A 19 4.15 21.11 -3.86
C LEU A 19 3.83 22.43 -4.56
N VAL A 20 4.77 23.04 -5.30
CA VAL A 20 4.48 24.23 -6.11
C VAL A 20 3.57 23.87 -7.28
N VAL A 21 3.81 22.75 -7.95
CA VAL A 21 3.02 22.30 -9.11
C VAL A 21 1.62 21.83 -8.69
N MET A 22 1.52 20.96 -7.68
CA MET A 22 0.25 20.40 -7.22
C MET A 22 -0.46 21.25 -6.15
N GLY A 23 0.28 22.07 -5.41
CA GLY A 23 -0.22 22.81 -4.26
C GLY A 23 -0.13 22.04 -2.92
N PRO A 24 0.36 22.66 -1.83
CA PRO A 24 0.51 22.01 -0.51
C PRO A 24 -0.81 21.60 0.12
N LYS A 25 -1.93 22.24 -0.27
CA LYS A 25 -3.26 21.88 0.22
C LYS A 25 -3.81 20.59 -0.40
N LYS A 26 -3.40 20.24 -1.62
CA LYS A 26 -3.90 19.05 -2.35
C LYS A 26 -3.13 17.78 -2.00
N MET A 27 -1.85 17.91 -1.63
CA MET A 27 -0.98 16.77 -1.30
C MET A 27 -1.52 15.91 -0.14
N PRO A 28 -2.00 16.48 0.99
CA PRO A 28 -2.61 15.70 2.07
C PRO A 28 -3.92 15.01 1.66
N ALA A 29 -4.69 15.63 0.75
CA ALA A 29 -5.94 15.04 0.27
C ALA A 29 -5.66 13.82 -0.62
N ILE A 30 -4.68 13.91 -1.51
CA ILE A 30 -4.25 12.80 -2.38
C ILE A 30 -3.65 11.67 -1.53
N ALA A 31 -2.78 11.99 -0.57
CA ALA A 31 -2.22 11.01 0.35
C ALA A 31 -3.31 10.29 1.16
N LYS A 32 -4.33 11.01 1.65
CA LYS A 32 -5.48 10.41 2.34
C LYS A 32 -6.31 9.51 1.43
N ALA A 33 -6.57 9.93 0.19
CA ALA A 33 -7.32 9.14 -0.78
C ALA A 33 -6.59 7.84 -1.15
N LEU A 34 -5.28 7.95 -1.46
CA LEU A 34 -4.42 6.79 -1.71
C LEU A 34 -4.35 5.87 -0.49
N GLY A 35 -4.17 6.43 0.72
CA GLY A 35 -4.11 5.66 1.95
C GLY A 35 -5.39 4.87 2.22
N ARG A 36 -6.56 5.46 1.96
CA ARG A 36 -7.85 4.75 2.05
C ARG A 36 -7.95 3.63 1.02
N GLY A 37 -7.62 3.90 -0.24
CA GLY A 37 -7.64 2.90 -1.30
C GLY A 37 -6.68 1.74 -1.05
N LEU A 38 -5.47 2.01 -0.57
CA LEU A 38 -4.51 0.97 -0.17
C LEU A 38 -5.03 0.15 1.01
N ASN A 39 -5.68 0.79 1.99
CA ASN A 39 -6.24 0.09 3.13
C ASN A 39 -7.37 -0.86 2.70
N GLU A 40 -8.32 -0.37 1.90
CA GLU A 40 -9.41 -1.17 1.32
C GLU A 40 -8.86 -2.32 0.46
N PHE A 41 -7.87 -2.05 -0.40
CA PHE A 41 -7.21 -3.08 -1.20
C PHE A 41 -6.55 -4.15 -0.33
N ARG A 42 -5.87 -3.75 0.77
CA ARG A 42 -5.28 -4.68 1.73
C ARG A 42 -6.34 -5.54 2.40
N HIS A 43 -7.47 -4.95 2.81
CA HIS A 43 -8.57 -5.68 3.42
C HIS A 43 -9.18 -6.71 2.46
N ALA A 44 -9.48 -6.31 1.22
CA ALA A 44 -10.01 -7.22 0.21
C ALA A 44 -9.04 -8.37 -0.10
N THR A 45 -7.73 -8.07 -0.22
CA THR A 45 -6.70 -9.09 -0.45
C THR A 45 -6.62 -10.08 0.73
N GLN A 46 -6.76 -9.59 1.97
CA GLN A 46 -6.73 -10.43 3.17
C GLN A 46 -7.97 -11.34 3.26
N GLU A 47 -9.15 -10.83 2.91
CA GLU A 47 -10.38 -11.61 2.87
C GLU A 47 -10.29 -12.75 1.84
N ILE A 48 -9.80 -12.45 0.63
CA ILE A 48 -9.56 -13.44 -0.43
C ILE A 48 -8.55 -14.49 0.04
N LYS A 49 -7.46 -14.08 0.70
CA LYS A 49 -6.47 -15.02 1.24
C LYS A 49 -7.11 -15.96 2.25
N ASN A 50 -7.89 -15.43 3.18
CA ASN A 50 -8.56 -16.22 4.22
C ASN A 50 -9.59 -17.19 3.61
N SER A 51 -10.37 -16.76 2.61
CA SER A 51 -11.34 -17.66 1.96
C SER A 51 -10.65 -18.82 1.22
N ILE A 52 -9.52 -18.54 0.55
CA ILE A 52 -8.74 -19.57 -0.14
C ILE A 52 -8.11 -20.56 0.86
N GLU A 53 -7.61 -20.06 1.99
CA GLU A 53 -7.02 -20.89 3.05
C GLU A 53 -8.06 -21.81 3.71
N ILE A 54 -9.28 -21.32 3.94
CA ILE A 54 -10.39 -22.11 4.50
C ILE A 54 -10.81 -23.23 3.53
N ASP A 55 -10.97 -22.94 2.23
CA ASP A 55 -11.35 -23.95 1.22
C ASP A 55 -10.29 -25.07 1.07
N MET A 56 -9.00 -24.73 1.21
CA MET A 56 -7.93 -25.72 1.16
C MET A 56 -7.84 -26.59 2.42
N SER A 57 -8.20 -26.02 3.58
CA SER A 57 -8.17 -26.72 4.88
C SER A 57 -9.30 -27.74 5.03
N ASP A 58 -10.44 -27.52 4.37
CA ASP A 58 -11.61 -28.41 4.45
C ASP A 58 -11.44 -29.66 3.55
N HIS A 59 -10.56 -29.59 2.53
CA HIS A 59 -10.34 -30.69 1.58
C HIS A 59 -9.35 -31.77 2.05
N ASP A 60 -8.64 -31.55 3.17
CA ASP A 60 -7.72 -32.54 3.76
C ASP A 60 -8.37 -33.42 4.85
N GLN A 61 -9.53 -33.04 5.39
CA GLN A 61 -10.20 -33.82 6.45
C GLN A 61 -11.08 -34.96 5.93
N ASP A 62 -11.50 -34.93 4.66
CA ASP A 62 -12.33 -35.98 4.04
C ASP A 62 -11.50 -37.20 3.56
N LYS A 63 -10.17 -37.08 3.46
CA LYS A 63 -9.27 -38.19 3.04
C LYS A 63 -8.73 -39.05 4.19
N ARG A 64 -9.10 -38.76 5.44
CA ARG A 64 -8.61 -39.47 6.64
C ARG A 64 -9.69 -40.25 7.41
N SER A 65 -10.94 -40.22 6.96
CA SER A 65 -12.04 -41.06 7.49
C SER A 65 -12.38 -42.19 6.53
#